data_AF-A0A1Q3CK03-F1
#
_entry.id   AF-A0A1Q3CK03-F1
#
_cell.length_a   1.000
_cell.length_b   1.000
_cell.length_c   1.000
_cell.angle_alpha   90.00
_cell.angle_beta   90.00
_cell.angle_gamma   90.00
#
_symmetry.space_group_name_H-M   'P 1'
#
loop_
_entity.id
_entity.type
_entity.pdbx_description
1 polymer ?
#
loop_
_entity_poly.entity_id
_entity_poly.type
_entity_poly.pdbx_seq_one_letter_code
_entity_poly.pdbx_strand_id
1 'polypeptide(L)'
;MKLNDKNELVSKPEDEWDEEDFRKLTIDNKALNILLVALDKTEYNLVRRCTSANEVWKLLILTHEGTEQVKNAKLAILNRDYELFKMQPNES
;
A
#
# COMPACT_ATOMS: atom_id res chain seq x y z
N MET A 1 -3.89 -21.06 4.32
CA MET A 1 -4.65 -20.60 5.52
C MET A 1 -5.49 -21.73 6.08
N LYS A 2 -5.72 -21.75 7.40
CA LYS A 2 -6.62 -22.68 8.10
C LYS A 2 -7.55 -21.91 9.04
N LEU A 3 -8.73 -22.45 9.32
CA LEU A 3 -9.59 -21.89 10.37
C LEU A 3 -9.07 -22.32 11.75
N ASN A 4 -9.02 -21.39 12.69
CA ASN A 4 -8.82 -21.70 14.11
C ASN A 4 -10.14 -22.06 14.80
N ASP A 5 -10.07 -22.40 16.09
CA ASP A 5 -11.22 -22.73 16.94
C ASP A 5 -12.25 -21.58 17.10
N LYS A 6 -11.89 -20.36 16.65
CA LYS A 6 -12.74 -19.17 16.64
C LYS A 6 -13.29 -18.83 15.25
N ASN A 7 -13.14 -19.73 14.28
CA ASN A 7 -13.48 -19.53 12.87
C ASN A 7 -12.74 -18.37 12.18
N GLU A 8 -11.55 -18.01 12.65
CA GLU A 8 -10.70 -17.01 12.00
C GLU A 8 -9.73 -17.67 11.02
N LEU A 9 -9.49 -17.03 9.87
CA LEU A 9 -8.48 -17.47 8.91
C LEU A 9 -7.08 -17.14 9.45
N VAL A 10 -6.32 -18.18 9.79
CA VAL A 10 -4.94 -18.07 10.29
C VAL A 10 -3.98 -18.67 9.28
N SER A 11 -2.74 -18.17 9.25
CA SER A 11 -1.66 -18.78 8.48
C SER A 11 -1.43 -20.23 8.94
N LYS A 12 -1.30 -21.14 7.97
CA LYS A 12 -0.88 -22.52 8.28
C LYS A 12 0.62 -22.49 8.66
N PRO A 13 1.05 -23.29 9.64
CA PRO A 13 2.47 -23.47 9.89
C PRO A 13 3.12 -24.17 8.69
N GLU A 14 4.42 -23.96 8.50
CA GLU A 14 5.16 -24.35 7.28
C GLU A 14 5.17 -25.85 7.02
N ASP A 15 5.11 -26.66 8.08
CA ASP A 15 5.00 -28.12 8.04
C ASP A 15 3.66 -28.62 7.46
N GLU A 16 2.62 -27.80 7.46
CA GLU A 16 1.29 -28.09 6.90
C GLU A 16 1.08 -27.50 5.49
N TRP A 17 2.13 -26.95 4.86
CA TRP A 17 2.00 -26.32 3.55
C TRP A 17 1.79 -27.34 2.43
N ASP A 18 0.82 -27.03 1.57
CA ASP A 18 0.54 -27.77 0.35
C ASP A 18 1.19 -27.10 -0.88
N GLU A 19 1.10 -27.76 -2.04
CA GLU A 19 1.66 -27.25 -3.30
C GLU A 19 1.12 -25.85 -3.66
N GLU A 20 -0.12 -25.55 -3.31
CA GLU A 20 -0.76 -24.27 -3.55
C GLU A 20 -0.18 -23.16 -2.66
N ASP A 21 0.12 -23.46 -1.39
CA ASP A 21 0.81 -22.55 -0.48
C ASP A 21 2.23 -22.21 -1.01
N PHE A 22 2.99 -23.21 -1.49
CA PHE A 22 4.30 -22.97 -2.14
C PHE A 22 4.19 -22.18 -3.44
N ARG A 23 3.16 -22.42 -4.25
CA ARG A 23 2.88 -21.66 -5.47
C ARG A 23 2.64 -20.20 -5.16
N LYS A 24 1.84 -19.89 -4.14
CA LYS A 24 1.59 -18.52 -3.67
C LYS A 24 2.86 -17.85 -3.18
N LEU A 25 3.67 -18.53 -2.37
CA LEU A 25 4.96 -18.01 -1.90
C LEU A 25 5.90 -17.69 -3.08
N THR A 26 5.94 -18.56 -4.08
CA THR A 26 6.76 -18.35 -5.29
C THR A 26 6.30 -17.12 -6.07
N ILE A 27 4.99 -16.93 -6.20
CA ILE A 27 4.42 -15.75 -6.88
C ILE A 27 4.72 -14.48 -6.09
N ASP A 28 4.54 -14.49 -4.77
CA ASP A 28 4.84 -13.34 -3.91
C ASP A 28 6.32 -12.95 -3.98
N ASN A 29 7.23 -13.92 -3.87
CA ASN A 29 8.68 -13.67 -4.02
C ASN A 29 9.05 -13.10 -5.39
N LYS A 30 8.42 -13.57 -6.48
CA LYS A 30 8.62 -13.01 -7.82
C LYS A 30 8.14 -11.56 -7.90
N ALA A 31 6.95 -11.28 -7.36
CA ALA A 31 6.40 -9.92 -7.32
C ALA A 31 7.26 -9.00 -6.46
N LEU A 32 7.72 -9.48 -5.30
CA LEU A 32 8.60 -8.74 -4.39
C LEU A 32 9.89 -8.37 -5.10
N ASN A 33 10.54 -9.32 -5.79
CA ASN A 33 11.76 -9.05 -6.53
C ASN A 33 11.54 -8.01 -7.65
N ILE A 34 10.46 -8.12 -8.43
CA ILE A 34 10.12 -7.15 -9.48
C ILE A 34 9.95 -5.75 -8.88
N LEU A 35 9.21 -5.63 -7.78
CA LEU A 35 9.01 -4.37 -7.09
C LEU A 35 10.36 -3.79 -6.63
N LEU A 36 11.15 -4.56 -5.88
CA LEU A 36 12.42 -4.07 -5.30
C LEU A 36 13.44 -3.63 -6.35
N VAL A 37 13.50 -4.29 -7.51
CA VAL A 37 14.42 -3.94 -8.61
C VAL A 37 13.96 -2.69 -9.36
N ALA A 38 12.65 -2.41 -9.41
CA ALA A 38 12.12 -1.25 -10.11
C ALA A 38 12.27 0.07 -9.33
N LEU A 39 12.49 0.00 -8.02
CA LEU A 39 12.55 1.17 -7.14
C LEU A 39 13.92 1.88 -7.20
N ASP A 40 13.89 3.19 -7.04
CA ASP A 40 15.10 3.96 -6.83
C ASP A 40 15.69 3.72 -5.42
N LYS A 41 16.87 4.28 -5.15
CA LYS A 41 17.57 4.09 -3.86
C LYS A 41 16.76 4.61 -2.67
N THR A 42 16.00 5.69 -2.83
CA THR A 42 15.21 6.32 -1.76
C THR A 42 14.01 5.45 -1.45
N GLU A 43 13.25 5.06 -2.47
CA GLU A 43 12.08 4.21 -2.33
C GLU A 43 12.45 2.79 -1.85
N TYR A 44 13.56 2.24 -2.33
CA TYR A 44 14.08 0.97 -1.82
C TYR A 44 14.36 1.04 -0.31
N ASN A 45 15.01 2.12 0.16
CA ASN A 45 15.34 2.27 1.59
C ASN A 45 14.09 2.40 2.48
N LEU A 46 13.00 2.94 1.94
CA LEU A 46 11.70 3.00 2.59
C LEU A 46 11.11 1.59 2.80
N VAL A 47 11.17 0.73 1.78
CA VAL A 47 10.48 -0.57 1.78
C VAL A 47 11.36 -1.76 2.15
N ARG A 48 12.68 -1.59 2.32
CA ARG A 48 13.66 -2.70 2.52
C ARG A 48 13.41 -3.64 3.71
N ARG A 49 12.51 -3.28 4.64
CA ARG A 49 12.14 -4.13 5.79
C ARG A 49 10.86 -4.92 5.55
N CYS A 50 10.15 -4.67 4.47
CA CYS A 50 8.98 -5.44 4.06
C CYS A 50 9.40 -6.86 3.64
N THR A 51 8.56 -7.83 3.95
CA THR A 51 8.82 -9.26 3.74
C THR A 51 7.94 -9.88 2.66
N SER A 52 6.92 -9.15 2.20
CA SER A 52 6.05 -9.58 1.10
C SER A 52 5.83 -8.48 0.07
N ALA A 53 5.46 -8.86 -1.14
CA ALA A 53 5.12 -7.91 -2.20
C ALA A 53 3.96 -7.00 -1.80
N ASN A 54 2.98 -7.57 -1.08
CA ASN A 54 1.82 -6.83 -0.57
C ASN A 54 2.22 -5.72 0.41
N GLU A 55 3.17 -5.98 1.32
CA GLU A 55 3.67 -4.97 2.26
C GLU A 55 4.37 -3.82 1.53
N VAL A 56 5.24 -4.14 0.56
CA VAL A 56 5.91 -3.13 -0.28
C VAL A 56 4.87 -2.27 -0.99
N TRP A 57 3.92 -2.90 -1.68
CA TRP A 57 2.86 -2.21 -2.43
C TRP A 57 2.03 -1.28 -1.55
N LYS A 58 1.58 -1.76 -0.39
CA LYS A 58 0.79 -0.95 0.57
C LYS A 58 1.58 0.24 1.10
N LEU A 59 2.86 0.06 1.42
CA LEU A 59 3.70 1.13 1.93
C LEU A 59 3.96 2.20 0.86
N LEU A 60 4.15 1.80 -0.39
CA LEU A 60 4.30 2.74 -1.52
C LEU A 60 3.01 3.56 -1.73
N ILE A 61 1.84 2.91 -1.75
CA ILE A 61 0.55 3.61 -1.83
C ILE A 61 0.41 4.60 -0.67
N LEU A 62 0.64 4.13 0.56
CA LEU A 62 0.50 4.97 1.74
C LEU A 62 1.41 6.20 1.69
N THR A 63 2.63 6.04 1.19
CA THR A 63 3.63 7.12 1.15
C THR A 63 3.31 8.14 0.06
N HIS A 64 2.90 7.69 -1.13
CA HIS A 64 2.71 8.56 -2.28
C HIS A 64 1.29 9.13 -2.38
N GLU A 65 0.27 8.31 -2.12
CA GLU A 65 -1.12 8.77 -2.16
C GLU A 65 -1.59 9.36 -0.82
N GLY A 66 -0.94 8.97 0.27
CA GLY A 66 -1.37 9.31 1.63
C GLY A 66 -2.54 8.44 2.11
N THR A 67 -2.92 8.64 3.37
CA THR A 67 -4.10 7.98 3.94
C THR A 67 -5.40 8.65 3.47
N GLU A 68 -6.51 7.95 3.62
CA GLU A 68 -7.85 8.54 3.43
C GLU A 68 -8.05 9.82 4.26
N GLN A 69 -7.51 9.87 5.48
CA GLN A 69 -7.58 11.08 6.31
C GLN A 69 -6.83 12.25 5.67
N VAL A 70 -5.63 12.01 5.13
CA VAL A 70 -4.86 13.04 4.42
C VAL A 70 -5.57 13.48 3.13
N LYS A 71 -6.12 12.53 2.37
CA LYS A 71 -6.91 12.82 1.15
C LYS A 71 -8.13 13.69 1.48
N ASN A 72 -8.90 13.33 2.51
CA ASN A 72 -10.06 14.08 2.96
C ASN A 72 -9.69 15.47 3.49
N ALA A 73 -8.59 15.60 4.23
CA ALA A 73 -8.11 16.90 4.69
C ALA A 73 -7.72 17.82 3.53
N LYS A 74 -7.03 17.30 2.51
CA LYS A 74 -6.70 18.06 1.28
C LYS A 74 -7.97 18.51 0.54
N LEU A 75 -8.97 17.63 0.41
CA LEU A 75 -10.26 17.99 -0.20
C LEU A 75 -10.99 19.09 0.57
N ALA A 76 -11.01 19.01 1.91
CA ALA A 76 -11.64 20.04 2.74
C ALA A 76 -10.97 21.41 2.58
N ILE A 77 -9.63 21.44 2.49
CA ILE A 77 -8.87 22.67 2.24
C ILE A 77 -9.22 23.24 0.85
N LEU A 78 -9.18 22.41 -0.19
CA LEU A 78 -9.50 22.83 -1.55
C LEU A 78 -10.93 23.36 -1.68
N ASN A 79 -11.90 22.70 -1.05
CA ASN A 79 -13.29 23.17 -1.04
C ASN A 79 -13.40 24.54 -0.38
N ARG A 80 -12.73 24.74 0.76
CA ARG A 80 -12.70 26.05 1.43
C ARG A 80 -12.06 27.11 0.55
N ASP A 81 -10.92 26.82 -0.08
CA ASP A 81 -10.23 27.78 -0.94
C ASP A 81 -11.08 28.14 -2.15
N TYR A 82 -11.81 27.17 -2.72
CA TYR A 82 -12.77 27.40 -3.79
C TYR A 82 -13.95 28.27 -3.35
N GLU A 83 -14.54 28.02 -2.18
CA GLU A 83 -15.63 28.85 -1.64
C GLU A 83 -15.19 30.30 -1.38
N LEU A 84 -13.93 30.49 -1.01
CA LEU A 84 -13.31 31.82 -0.80
C LEU A 84 -12.78 32.45 -2.09
N PHE A 85 -12.71 31.67 -3.18
CA PHE A 85 -12.20 32.14 -4.46
C PHE A 85 -13.15 33.17 -5.04
N LYS A 86 -12.62 34.37 -5.27
CA LYS A 86 -13.37 35.48 -5.87
C LYS A 86 -12.51 36.18 -6.90
N MET A 87 -13.17 36.63 -7.96
CA MET A 87 -12.56 37.39 -9.04
C MET A 87 -11.97 38.69 -8.49
N GLN A 88 -10.74 38.99 -8.87
CA GLN A 88 -10.11 40.27 -8.55
C GLN A 88 -10.70 41.39 -9.41
N PRO A 89 -10.66 42.66 -8.94
CA PRO A 89 -11.25 43.79 -9.67
C PRO A 89 -10.68 44.03 -11.09
N ASN A 90 -9.53 43.42 -11.39
CA ASN A 90 -8.76 43.57 -12.62
C ASN A 90 -8.59 42.26 -13.41
N GLU A 91 -9.30 41.19 -13.01
CA GLU A 91 -9.41 39.97 -13.83
C GLU A 91 -10.52 40.14 -14.87
N SER A 92 -10.22 39.83 -16.13
CA SER A 92 -11.12 39.93 -17.28
C SER A 92 -11.27 38.60 -18.00
#